data_AF-A0A2L2WTL7-F1
#
_entry.id   AF-A0A2L2WTL7-F1
#
_cell.length_a   1.000
_cell.length_b   1.000
_cell.length_c   1.000
_cell.angle_alpha   90.00
_cell.angle_beta   90.00
_cell.angle_gamma   90.00
#
_symmetry.space_group_name_H-M   'P 1'
#
loop_
_entity.id
_entity.type
_entity.pdbx_description
1 polymer ?
#
loop_
_entity_poly.entity_id
_entity_poly.type
_entity_poly.pdbx_seq_one_letter_code
_entity_poly.pdbx_strand_id
1 'polypeptide(L)'
;MEPHLYAVDGLLAFGGCRLAILHRPLTGKLPVEPLNVDFLVLACGYGASLHAALRRYRPRVVVLDASLTDYYRRRFAGEVRNAGLELYDVRQKGALVVPLDDRRPF
;
A
#
# COMPACT_ATOMS: atom_id res chain seq x y z
N MET A 1 13.57 -5.93 23.68
CA MET A 1 12.24 -5.81 23.06
C MET A 1 12.32 -6.57 21.75
N GLU A 2 11.55 -7.64 21.61
CA GLU A 2 11.48 -8.39 20.36
C GLU A 2 10.93 -7.49 19.25
N PRO A 3 11.38 -7.63 18.00
CA PRO A 3 10.75 -6.96 16.88
C PRO A 3 9.31 -7.46 16.73
N HIS A 4 8.34 -6.64 17.13
CA HIS A 4 6.91 -6.98 17.05
C HIS A 4 6.44 -6.93 15.59
N LEU A 5 6.73 -7.98 14.82
CA LEU A 5 6.16 -8.18 13.48
C LEU A 5 4.69 -8.56 13.63
N TYR A 6 3.81 -7.75 13.05
CA TYR A 6 2.41 -8.07 12.85
C TYR A 6 2.14 -8.30 11.38
N ALA A 7 1.45 -9.39 11.04
CA ALA A 7 1.08 -9.73 9.68
C ALA A 7 -0.32 -10.38 9.67
N VAL A 8 -1.27 -9.77 8.96
CA VAL A 8 -2.61 -10.35 8.72
C VAL A 8 -3.12 -9.92 7.35
N ASP A 9 -3.55 -10.86 6.52
CA ASP A 9 -4.26 -10.59 5.26
C ASP A 9 -3.66 -9.47 4.37
N GLY A 10 -2.32 -9.40 4.29
CA GLY A 10 -1.59 -8.39 3.51
C GLY A 10 -1.32 -7.07 4.23
N LEU A 11 -1.84 -6.86 5.45
CA LEU A 11 -1.42 -5.81 6.36
C LEU A 11 -0.18 -6.27 7.14
N LEU A 12 0.88 -5.47 7.09
CA LEU A 12 2.15 -5.71 7.77
C LEU A 12 2.46 -4.49 8.65
N ALA A 13 2.94 -4.72 9.87
CA ALA A 13 3.45 -3.67 10.74
C ALA A 13 4.75 -4.12 11.41
N PHE A 14 5.80 -3.31 11.28
CA PHE A 14 7.13 -3.61 11.82
C PHE A 14 7.95 -2.32 11.96
N GLY A 15 8.66 -2.15 13.08
CA GLY A 15 9.55 -0.99 13.29
C GLY A 15 8.86 0.37 13.05
N GLY A 16 7.64 0.54 13.57
CA GLY A 16 6.84 1.76 13.39
C GLY A 16 6.36 2.05 11.96
N CYS A 17 6.54 1.09 11.03
CA CYS A 17 6.12 1.18 9.64
C CYS A 17 4.93 0.26 9.37
N ARG A 18 3.89 0.77 8.69
CA ARG A 18 2.71 -0.01 8.27
C ARG A 18 2.59 -0.09 6.76
N LEU A 19 2.38 -1.29 6.25
CA LEU A 19 2.16 -1.55 4.83
C LEU A 19 0.87 -2.34 4.61
N ALA A 20 0.06 -1.94 3.63
CA ALA A 20 -1.06 -2.75 3.14
C ALA A 20 -0.73 -3.24 1.72
N ILE A 21 -0.63 -4.55 1.52
CA ILE A 21 -0.35 -5.19 0.24
C ILE A 21 -1.63 -5.77 -0.35
N LEU A 22 -2.07 -5.20 -1.47
CA LEU A 22 -3.28 -5.60 -2.16
C LEU A 22 -2.93 -6.41 -3.42
N HIS A 23 -3.24 -7.70 -3.38
CA HIS A 23 -3.13 -8.63 -4.52
C HIS A 23 -4.49 -9.24 -4.90
N ARG A 24 -5.56 -8.83 -4.21
CA ARG A 24 -6.96 -9.24 -4.47
C ARG A 24 -7.91 -8.15 -3.97
N PRO A 25 -9.12 -8.02 -4.52
CA PRO A 25 -10.11 -7.08 -4.00
C PRO A 25 -10.39 -7.31 -2.51
N LEU A 26 -10.51 -6.22 -1.77
CA LEU A 26 -10.84 -6.25 -0.34
C LEU A 26 -12.33 -6.51 -0.15
N THR A 27 -12.66 -7.52 0.65
CA THR A 27 -14.03 -7.90 1.02
C THR A 27 -14.36 -7.45 2.43
N GLY A 28 -15.59 -7.71 2.90
CA GLY A 28 -16.00 -7.43 4.28
C GLY A 28 -16.43 -5.99 4.55
N LYS A 29 -16.81 -5.74 5.81
CA LYS A 29 -17.31 -4.46 6.29
C LYS A 29 -16.22 -3.40 6.20
N LEU A 30 -16.61 -2.18 5.84
CA LEU A 30 -15.71 -1.04 5.84
C LEU A 30 -15.43 -0.57 7.26
N PRO A 31 -14.19 -0.12 7.54
CA PRO A 31 -13.90 0.49 8.81
C PRO A 31 -14.65 1.83 8.95
N VAL A 32 -14.85 2.28 10.19
CA VAL A 32 -15.44 3.60 10.47
C VAL A 32 -14.55 4.71 9.88
N GLU A 33 -13.24 4.55 10.02
CA GLU A 33 -12.24 5.41 9.39
C GLU A 33 -11.19 4.57 8.66
N PRO A 34 -10.66 5.01 7.51
CA PRO A 34 -9.57 4.32 6.85
C PRO A 34 -8.34 4.22 7.76
N LEU A 35 -7.70 3.05 7.78
CA LEU A 35 -6.48 2.82 8.56
C LEU A 35 -5.29 3.57 7.95
N ASN A 36 -4.58 4.34 8.76
CA ASN A 36 -3.33 4.98 8.34
C ASN A 36 -2.25 3.93 8.08
N VAL A 37 -1.65 3.98 6.90
CA VAL A 37 -0.51 3.14 6.51
C VAL A 37 0.57 4.01 5.89
N ASP A 38 1.84 3.65 6.04
CA ASP A 38 2.92 4.36 5.37
C ASP A 38 2.91 4.02 3.88
N PHE A 39 2.69 2.75 3.53
CA PHE A 39 2.70 2.27 2.15
C PHE A 39 1.45 1.46 1.81
N LEU A 40 0.78 1.82 0.72
CA LEU A 40 -0.22 0.98 0.08
C LEU A 40 0.37 0.39 -1.20
N VAL A 41 0.60 -0.91 -1.21
CA VAL A 41 1.19 -1.64 -2.35
C VAL A 41 0.08 -2.23 -3.20
N LEU A 42 0.04 -1.87 -4.48
CA LEU A 42 -0.86 -2.45 -5.47
C LEU A 42 -0.09 -3.48 -6.30
N ALA A 43 -0.47 -4.75 -6.17
CA ALA A 43 0.18 -5.88 -6.81
C ALA A 43 -0.75 -6.60 -7.80
N CYS A 44 -0.17 -7.49 -8.61
CA CYS A 44 -0.93 -8.32 -9.54
C CYS A 44 -2.07 -9.07 -8.82
N GLY A 45 -3.24 -9.13 -9.46
CA GLY A 45 -4.47 -9.68 -8.91
C GLY A 45 -5.40 -8.65 -8.24
N TYR A 46 -4.90 -7.46 -7.88
CA TYR A 46 -5.77 -6.38 -7.43
C TYR A 46 -6.46 -5.68 -8.61
N GLY A 47 -7.72 -6.05 -8.87
CA GLY A 47 -8.50 -5.51 -9.99
C GLY A 47 -9.44 -4.33 -9.65
N ALA A 48 -9.65 -4.05 -8.36
CA ALA A 48 -10.53 -2.97 -7.92
C ALA A 48 -9.89 -1.58 -8.10
N SER A 49 -10.68 -0.51 -8.00
CA SER A 49 -10.17 0.87 -8.14
C SER A 49 -9.36 1.30 -6.92
N LEU A 50 -8.41 2.23 -7.10
CA LEU A 50 -7.71 2.89 -6.01
C LEU A 50 -8.69 3.50 -5.00
N HIS A 51 -9.78 4.11 -5.47
CA HIS A 51 -10.82 4.64 -4.57
C HIS A 51 -11.36 3.57 -3.60
N ALA A 52 -11.56 2.33 -4.05
CA ALA A 52 -12.01 1.24 -3.18
C ALA A 52 -10.97 0.87 -2.10
N ALA A 53 -9.67 0.97 -2.42
CA ALA A 53 -8.60 0.83 -1.43
C ALA A 53 -8.59 2.00 -0.43
N LEU A 54 -8.74 3.24 -0.92
CA LEU A 54 -8.68 4.45 -0.09
C LEU A 54 -9.83 4.58 0.91
N ARG A 55 -10.94 3.85 0.70
CA ARG A 55 -12.02 3.71 1.69
C ARG A 55 -11.63 2.86 2.90
N ARG A 56 -10.55 2.08 2.80
CA ARG A 56 -10.03 1.21 3.87
C ARG A 56 -8.68 1.67 4.40
N TYR A 57 -7.88 2.34 3.57
CA TYR A 57 -6.54 2.78 3.93
C TYR A 57 -6.32 4.25 3.61
N ARG A 58 -5.57 4.94 4.47
CA ARG A 58 -5.00 6.27 4.22
C ARG A 58 -3.47 6.13 4.08
N PRO A 59 -2.95 5.91 2.86
CA PRO A 59 -1.52 5.78 2.63
C PRO A 59 -0.81 7.14 2.61
N ARG A 60 0.47 7.14 3.04
CA ARG A 60 1.39 8.23 2.71
C ARG A 60 1.91 8.10 1.29
N VAL A 61 2.28 6.89 0.88
CA VAL A 61 2.77 6.57 -0.46
C VAL A 61 2.02 5.38 -1.04
N VAL A 62 1.62 5.49 -2.31
CA VAL A 62 1.14 4.35 -3.09
C VAL A 62 2.30 3.76 -3.90
N VAL A 63 2.50 2.46 -3.75
CA VAL A 63 3.56 1.70 -4.41
C VAL A 63 2.94 0.81 -5.49
N LEU A 64 3.41 0.95 -6.72
CA LEU A 64 3.08 0.04 -7.81
C LEU A 64 4.13 -1.06 -7.84
N ASP A 65 3.71 -2.27 -7.51
CA ASP A 65 4.60 -3.43 -7.53
C ASP A 65 4.98 -3.79 -8.98
N ALA A 66 6.18 -4.35 -9.14
CA ALA A 66 6.71 -4.73 -10.45
C ALA A 66 5.91 -5.87 -11.12
N SER A 67 5.08 -6.61 -10.38
CA SER A 67 4.21 -7.67 -10.91
C SER A 67 3.04 -7.16 -11.75
N LEU A 68 2.67 -5.86 -11.66
CA LEU A 68 1.51 -5.33 -12.39
C LEU A 68 1.70 -5.43 -13.91
N THR A 69 0.64 -5.73 -14.65
CA THR A 69 0.67 -5.56 -16.11
C THR A 69 0.80 -4.08 -16.46
N ASP A 70 1.33 -3.79 -17.64
CA ASP A 70 1.46 -2.42 -18.13
C ASP A 70 0.15 -1.64 -18.15
N TYR A 71 -0.96 -2.33 -18.42
CA TYR A 71 -2.31 -1.75 -18.36
C TYR A 71 -2.64 -1.30 -16.93
N TYR A 72 -2.56 -2.21 -15.94
CA TYR A 72 -2.88 -1.87 -14.55
C TYR A 72 -1.93 -0.83 -13.97
N ARG A 73 -0.64 -0.91 -14.29
CA ARG A 73 0.36 0.07 -13.86
C ARG A 73 0.00 1.47 -14.35
N ARG A 74 -0.29 1.63 -15.65
CA ARG A 74 -0.69 2.92 -16.22
C ARG A 74 -2.00 3.44 -15.62
N ARG A 75 -2.99 2.56 -15.47
CA ARG A 75 -4.27 2.87 -14.83
C ARG A 75 -4.07 3.39 -13.40
N PHE A 76 -3.41 2.61 -12.53
CA PHE A 76 -3.19 3.01 -11.14
C PHE A 76 -2.30 4.26 -11.03
N ALA A 77 -1.27 4.40 -11.86
CA ALA A 77 -0.47 5.62 -11.89
C ALA A 77 -1.32 6.87 -12.21
N GLY A 78 -2.32 6.75 -13.09
CA GLY A 78 -3.29 7.81 -13.35
C GLY A 78 -4.22 8.07 -12.16
N GLU A 79 -4.79 7.01 -11.58
CA GLU A 79 -5.68 7.12 -10.41
C GLU A 79 -4.98 7.78 -9.20
N VAL A 80 -3.71 7.41 -8.92
CA VAL A 80 -2.91 7.97 -7.82
C VAL A 80 -2.63 9.46 -8.03
N ARG A 81 -2.23 9.85 -9.25
CA ARG A 81 -2.00 11.26 -9.60
C ARG A 81 -3.26 12.11 -9.48
N ASN A 82 -4.40 11.59 -9.96
CA ASN A 82 -5.68 12.27 -9.87
C ASN A 82 -6.14 12.45 -8.42
N ALA A 83 -5.76 11.53 -7.52
CA ALA A 83 -6.02 11.63 -6.09
C ALA A 83 -5.03 12.55 -5.35
N GLY A 84 -4.02 13.11 -6.03
CA GLY A 84 -3.00 13.96 -5.41
C GLY A 84 -2.08 13.21 -4.44
N LEU A 85 -1.94 11.89 -4.60
CA LEU A 85 -1.15 11.03 -3.72
C LEU A 85 0.27 10.83 -4.24
N GLU A 86 1.20 10.55 -3.33
CA GLU A 86 2.57 10.20 -3.68
C GLU A 86 2.64 8.81 -4.34
N LEU A 87 3.44 8.69 -5.40
CA LEU A 87 3.57 7.48 -6.22
C LEU A 87 5.02 6.98 -6.29
N TYR A 88 5.21 5.71 -5.96
CA TYR A 88 6.45 4.97 -6.19
C TYR A 88 6.21 3.81 -7.16
N ASP A 89 6.76 3.88 -8.37
CA ASP A 89 6.69 2.80 -9.36
C ASP A 89 7.96 1.95 -9.30
N VAL A 90 7.86 0.74 -8.76
CA VAL A 90 9.00 -0.17 -8.57
C VAL A 90 9.62 -0.59 -9.90
N ARG A 91 8.82 -0.74 -10.97
CA ARG A 91 9.33 -1.08 -12.30
C ARG A 91 10.20 0.03 -12.89
N GLN A 92 9.96 1.29 -12.52
CA GLN A 92 10.76 2.43 -12.99
C GLN A 92 11.92 2.80 -12.07
N LYS A 93 11.68 2.76 -10.75
CA LYS A 93 12.60 3.28 -9.73
C LYS A 93 13.47 2.21 -9.08
N GLY A 94 13.20 0.93 -9.36
CA GLY A 94 13.82 -0.19 -8.64
C GLY A 94 13.18 -0.42 -7.27
N ALA A 95 13.82 -1.26 -6.45
CA ALA A 95 13.31 -1.63 -5.14
C ALA A 95 13.12 -0.41 -4.23
N LEU A 96 11.97 -0.33 -3.55
CA LEU A 96 11.76 0.65 -2.49
C LEU A 96 12.52 0.21 -1.24
N VAL A 97 13.50 1.01 -0.81
CA VAL A 97 14.26 0.77 0.42
C VAL A 97 13.84 1.80 1.45
N VAL A 98 13.37 1.32 2.61
CA VAL A 98 12.86 2.16 3.69
C VAL A 98 13.73 1.93 4.94
N PRO A 99 14.38 2.98 5.48
CA PRO A 99 15.01 2.87 6.78
C PRO A 99 13.92 2.72 7.84
N LEU A 100 14.05 1.68 8.66
CA LEU A 100 13.12 1.46 9.77
C LEU A 100 13.65 2.18 11.01
N ASP A 101 12.72 2.74 11.79
CA ASP A 101 13.04 3.40 13.05
C ASP A 101 12.27 2.72 14.18
N ASP A 102 13.01 1.93 14.94
CA ASP A 102 12.53 1.13 16.08
C ASP A 102 11.92 1.99 17.20
N ARG A 103 12.10 3.33 17.14
CA ARG A 103 11.61 4.28 18.14
C ARG A 103 10.28 4.94 17.75
N ARG A 104 9.79 4.73 16.53
CA ARG A 104 8.54 5.34 16.08
C ARG A 104 7.33 4.58 16.64
N PRO A 105 6.43 5.23 17.38
CA PRO A 105 5.20 4.59 17.85
C PRO A 105 4.26 4.28 16.68
N PHE A 106 3.49 3.20 16.82
CA PHE A 106 2.42 2.80 15.88
C PHE A 106 1.14 3.61 16.09
#